data_AF-A0A1R2CV19-F1
#
_entry.id   AF-A0A1R2CV19-F1
#
_cell.length_a   1.000
_cell.length_b   1.000
_cell.length_c   1.000
_cell.angle_alpha   90.00
_cell.angle_beta   90.00
_cell.angle_gamma   90.00
#
_symmetry.space_group_name_H-M   'P 1'
#
loop_
_entity.id
_entity.type
_entity.pdbx_description
1 polymer ?
#
loop_
_entity_poly.entity_id
_entity_poly.type
_entity_poly.pdbx_seq_one_letter_code
_entity_poly.pdbx_strand_id
1 'polypeptide(L)'
;MDTELSQENIKISLSIPERELYIIKSEDSNGPYEVERKYKDLIILKRNLSNHWPGCYVPFIPDSIVHIEESDIRKLVENYIIKIISIAFLYRSVEFQYFLKDDRDYSKIPFDIESIIDMSERYQKVFSHVTITDFDDEYITDSESNFESNLSKMQNFSTICRQNSSNYENYARELSMLFDNMNKVGKILIDQEEVVTLREECINPYKIIQDWLNNEIYEVQGMINAIKSREKIVKLRIKAEYQLNEYQASYDKVASGKKSLMQKLKGQSEEEIKSHLLEILMECKHEVEMIRITEKIINNRLAKLEIPFFKKTRSFHFNKIMKAFLSAHNDEFSSIITQSKRMLYVHNNK
;
A
#
# COMPACT_ATOMS: atom_id res chain seq x y z
N MET A 1 16.54 -12.05 -4.59
CA MET A 1 17.12 -11.78 -5.91
C MET A 1 16.17 -12.41 -6.90
N ASP A 2 15.06 -11.71 -7.16
CA ASP A 2 14.16 -12.10 -8.23
C ASP A 2 14.81 -11.62 -9.53
N THR A 3 14.97 -12.55 -10.47
CA THR A 3 15.27 -12.29 -11.87
C THR A 3 14.59 -11.01 -12.31
N GLU A 4 15.36 -10.06 -12.83
CA GLU A 4 14.86 -8.84 -13.48
C GLU A 4 13.61 -9.21 -14.29
N LEU A 5 12.45 -8.77 -13.82
CA LEU A 5 11.27 -8.72 -14.67
C LEU A 5 11.74 -7.90 -15.87
N SER A 6 11.94 -8.57 -17.01
CA SER A 6 12.14 -7.92 -18.29
C SER A 6 11.06 -6.86 -18.37
N GLN A 7 11.47 -5.59 -18.27
CA GLN A 7 10.58 -4.47 -18.02
C GLN A 7 9.51 -4.45 -19.12
N GLU A 8 8.33 -5.01 -18.86
CA GLU A 8 7.17 -4.75 -19.67
C GLU A 8 6.96 -3.23 -19.60
N ASN A 9 6.89 -2.59 -20.76
CA ASN A 9 6.70 -1.15 -20.87
C ASN A 9 5.24 -0.82 -20.54
N ILE A 10 4.88 -0.90 -19.26
CA ILE A 10 3.53 -0.57 -18.80
C ILE A 10 3.41 0.95 -18.77
N LYS A 11 2.69 1.52 -19.74
CA LYS A 11 2.40 2.96 -19.81
C LYS A 11 0.96 3.25 -19.38
N ILE A 12 0.76 3.53 -18.11
CA ILE A 12 -0.54 3.91 -17.55
C ILE A 12 -0.87 5.34 -18.03
N SER A 13 -1.84 5.48 -18.93
CA SER A 13 -2.39 6.80 -19.30
C SER A 13 -3.82 6.94 -18.79
N LEU A 14 -4.01 7.84 -17.83
CA LEU A 14 -5.30 8.13 -17.21
C LEU A 14 -6.04 9.19 -18.02
N SER A 15 -7.25 8.88 -18.53
CA SER A 15 -8.21 9.87 -19.03
C SER A 15 -9.46 9.85 -18.15
N ILE A 16 -9.87 11.03 -17.66
CA ILE A 16 -10.91 11.19 -16.64
C ILE A 16 -12.05 12.02 -17.23
N PRO A 17 -13.13 11.41 -17.74
CA PRO A 17 -14.36 12.15 -18.03
C PRO A 17 -15.26 12.28 -16.79
N GLU A 18 -15.15 11.36 -15.83
CA GLU A 18 -15.98 11.32 -14.62
C GLU A 18 -15.11 10.93 -13.41
N ARG A 19 -15.28 11.61 -12.26
CA ARG A 19 -14.45 11.48 -11.03
C ARG A 19 -14.25 10.05 -10.48
N GLU A 20 -14.96 9.08 -11.03
CA GLU A 20 -14.91 7.69 -10.60
C GLU A 20 -14.34 6.73 -11.65
N LEU A 21 -14.19 7.14 -12.92
CA LEU A 21 -13.78 6.28 -14.02
C LEU A 21 -12.33 6.56 -14.45
N TYR A 22 -11.55 5.50 -14.62
CA TYR A 22 -10.14 5.52 -14.99
C TYR A 22 -9.91 4.58 -16.16
N ILE A 23 -9.18 5.07 -17.17
CA ILE A 23 -8.69 4.22 -18.25
C ILE A 23 -7.27 3.78 -17.90
N ILE A 24 -7.03 2.47 -17.88
CA ILE A 24 -5.71 1.88 -17.73
C ILE A 24 -5.27 1.40 -19.10
N LYS A 25 -4.19 1.98 -19.61
CA LYS A 25 -3.52 1.51 -20.83
C LYS A 25 -2.23 0.79 -20.44
N SER A 26 -1.92 -0.29 -21.14
CA SER A 26 -0.70 -1.06 -20.94
C SER A 26 -0.38 -1.86 -22.19
N GLU A 27 0.84 -2.37 -22.28
CA GLU A 27 1.32 -3.17 -23.40
C GLU A 27 2.17 -4.31 -22.85
N ASP A 28 1.84 -5.54 -23.27
CA ASP A 28 2.64 -6.72 -22.97
C ASP A 28 3.04 -7.45 -24.26
N SER A 29 3.62 -8.64 -24.13
CA SER A 29 4.02 -9.47 -25.28
C SER A 29 2.89 -9.84 -26.26
N ASN A 30 1.62 -9.72 -25.85
CA ASN A 30 0.44 -9.95 -26.68
C ASN A 30 -0.12 -8.67 -27.32
N GLY A 31 0.49 -7.51 -27.04
CA GLY A 31 0.11 -6.22 -27.60
C GLY A 31 -0.52 -5.26 -26.57
N PRO A 32 -1.01 -4.11 -27.04
CA PRO A 32 -1.62 -3.10 -26.18
C PRO A 32 -3.02 -3.50 -25.74
N TYR A 33 -3.36 -3.18 -24.49
CA TYR A 33 -4.71 -3.31 -23.94
C TYR A 33 -5.13 -2.05 -23.19
N GLU A 34 -6.44 -1.80 -23.19
CA GLU A 34 -7.07 -0.64 -22.60
C GLU A 34 -8.32 -1.09 -21.86
N VAL A 35 -8.41 -0.74 -20.57
CA VAL A 35 -9.47 -1.21 -19.70
C VAL A 35 -9.99 -0.07 -18.84
N GLU A 36 -11.32 0.04 -18.74
CA GLU A 36 -12.00 1.00 -17.88
C GLU A 36 -12.24 0.42 -16.48
N ARG A 37 -11.92 1.21 -15.45
CA ARG A 37 -12.06 0.83 -14.03
C ARG A 37 -12.66 1.95 -13.22
N LYS A 38 -13.40 1.57 -12.18
CA LYS A 38 -13.91 2.50 -11.17
C LYS A 38 -13.01 2.57 -9.95
N TYR A 39 -13.09 3.65 -9.19
CA TYR A 39 -12.37 3.73 -7.91
C TYR A 39 -12.76 2.57 -6.96
N LYS A 40 -14.04 2.19 -6.96
CA LYS A 40 -14.54 1.04 -6.20
C LYS A 40 -13.85 -0.28 -6.59
N ASP A 41 -13.44 -0.44 -7.84
CA ASP A 41 -12.75 -1.64 -8.30
C ASP A 41 -11.35 -1.75 -7.68
N LEU A 42 -10.67 -0.62 -7.43
CA LEU A 42 -9.40 -0.59 -6.69
C LEU A 42 -9.56 -1.03 -5.24
N ILE A 43 -10.67 -0.67 -4.59
CA ILE A 43 -10.99 -1.12 -3.23
C ILE A 43 -11.22 -2.64 -3.21
N ILE A 44 -11.94 -3.16 -4.21
CA ILE A 44 -12.18 -4.60 -4.36
C ILE A 44 -10.85 -5.32 -4.63
N LEU A 45 -10.01 -4.78 -5.52
CA LEU A 45 -8.68 -5.31 -5.80
C LEU A 45 -7.83 -5.37 -4.53
N LYS A 46 -7.72 -4.28 -3.77
CA LYS A 46 -7.01 -4.23 -2.48
C LYS A 46 -7.49 -5.37 -1.57
N ARG A 47 -8.80 -5.54 -1.41
CA ARG A 47 -9.39 -6.56 -0.55
C ARG A 47 -9.04 -7.97 -1.03
N ASN A 48 -9.17 -8.24 -2.33
CA ASN A 48 -8.89 -9.55 -2.89
C ASN A 48 -7.41 -9.89 -2.77
N LEU A 49 -6.50 -8.96 -3.07
CA LEU A 49 -5.07 -9.14 -2.87
C LEU A 49 -4.72 -9.42 -1.41
N SER A 50 -5.29 -8.66 -0.45
CA SER A 50 -5.04 -8.90 0.97
C SER A 50 -5.63 -10.21 1.51
N ASN A 51 -6.65 -10.76 0.85
CA ASN A 51 -7.23 -12.06 1.21
C ASN A 51 -6.43 -13.23 0.66
N HIS A 52 -5.89 -13.12 -0.56
CA HIS A 52 -5.07 -14.17 -1.18
C HIS A 52 -3.60 -14.12 -0.75
N TRP A 53 -3.12 -12.95 -0.30
CA TRP A 53 -1.75 -12.76 0.18
C TRP A 53 -1.69 -12.30 1.64
N PRO A 54 -2.30 -13.04 2.59
CA PRO A 54 -2.25 -12.67 4.01
C PRO A 54 -0.80 -12.66 4.52
N GLY A 55 -0.46 -11.64 5.31
CA GLY A 55 0.89 -11.48 5.81
C GLY A 55 1.89 -10.90 4.80
N CYS A 56 1.48 -10.57 3.58
CA CYS A 56 2.33 -9.90 2.60
C CYS A 56 1.97 -8.42 2.48
N TYR A 57 2.97 -7.57 2.24
CA TYR A 57 2.73 -6.17 1.92
C TYR A 57 1.88 -6.01 0.63
N VAL A 58 0.72 -5.38 0.78
CA VAL A 58 -0.12 -4.90 -0.32
C VAL A 58 -0.19 -3.37 -0.21
N PRO A 59 0.11 -2.62 -1.28
CA PRO A 59 -0.06 -1.17 -1.27
C PRO A 59 -1.46 -0.79 -0.77
N PHE A 60 -1.56 0.32 -0.05
CA PHE A 60 -2.85 0.79 0.47
C PHE A 60 -3.47 1.82 -0.46
N ILE A 61 -4.79 1.78 -0.55
CA ILE A 61 -5.61 2.83 -1.16
C ILE A 61 -6.81 3.10 -0.23
N PRO A 62 -7.19 4.36 0.01
CA PRO A 62 -8.26 4.69 0.95
C PRO A 62 -9.62 4.19 0.47
N ASP A 63 -10.52 3.88 1.40
CA ASP A 63 -11.86 3.37 1.05
C ASP A 63 -12.81 4.47 0.55
N SER A 64 -12.40 5.74 0.62
CA SER A 64 -13.16 6.90 0.16
C SER A 64 -12.24 8.00 -0.36
N ILE A 65 -12.69 8.71 -1.40
CA ILE A 65 -12.02 9.85 -2.05
C ILE A 65 -12.80 11.15 -1.93
N VAL A 66 -13.89 11.18 -1.16
CA VAL A 66 -14.80 12.33 -1.07
C VAL A 66 -14.10 13.63 -0.66
N HIS A 67 -13.01 13.53 0.10
CA HIS A 67 -12.24 14.66 0.61
C HIS A 67 -10.88 14.85 -0.09
N ILE A 68 -10.66 14.19 -1.22
CA ILE A 68 -9.41 14.29 -1.99
C ILE A 68 -9.67 15.13 -3.23
N GLU A 69 -8.78 16.08 -3.51
CA GLU A 69 -8.84 16.89 -4.72
C GLU A 69 -8.65 16.02 -5.97
N GLU A 70 -9.30 16.38 -7.07
CA GLU A 70 -9.31 15.60 -8.30
C GLU A 70 -7.91 15.36 -8.89
N SER A 71 -7.04 16.38 -8.82
CA SER A 71 -5.63 16.29 -9.21
C SER A 71 -4.84 15.29 -8.36
N ASP A 72 -5.16 15.18 -7.07
CA ASP A 72 -4.50 14.29 -6.13
C ASP A 72 -5.06 12.85 -6.20
N ILE A 73 -6.35 12.68 -6.56
CA ILE A 73 -6.95 11.37 -6.84
C ILE A 73 -6.21 10.68 -7.98
N ARG A 74 -5.90 11.41 -9.06
CA ARG A 74 -5.13 10.86 -10.20
C ARG A 74 -3.77 10.33 -9.75
N LYS A 75 -3.00 11.14 -9.03
CA LYS A 75 -1.67 10.75 -8.51
C LYS A 75 -1.77 9.55 -7.56
N LEU A 76 -2.80 9.50 -6.72
CA LEU A 76 -3.05 8.41 -5.79
C LEU A 76 -3.25 7.08 -6.53
N VAL A 77 -4.15 7.07 -7.53
CA VAL A 77 -4.44 5.87 -8.34
C VAL A 77 -3.20 5.43 -9.12
N GLU A 78 -2.51 6.38 -9.77
CA GLU A 78 -1.28 6.10 -10.52
C GLU A 78 -0.21 5.47 -9.62
N ASN A 79 0.07 6.09 -8.47
CA ASN A 79 1.04 5.58 -7.51
C ASN A 79 0.66 4.20 -6.97
N TYR A 80 -0.62 3.95 -6.72
CA TYR A 80 -1.11 2.66 -6.25
C TYR A 80 -0.87 1.55 -7.27
N ILE A 81 -1.22 1.77 -8.53
CA ILE A 81 -1.04 0.78 -9.60
C ILE A 81 0.45 0.54 -9.87
N ILE A 82 1.26 1.61 -9.96
CA ILE A 82 2.72 1.50 -10.15
C ILE A 82 3.36 0.67 -9.03
N LYS A 83 2.94 0.87 -7.78
CA LYS A 83 3.45 0.09 -6.65
C LYS A 83 3.07 -1.38 -6.75
N ILE A 84 1.84 -1.71 -7.12
CA ILE A 84 1.44 -3.12 -7.32
C ILE A 84 2.31 -3.77 -8.40
N ILE A 85 2.50 -3.08 -9.53
CA ILE A 85 3.35 -3.56 -10.64
C ILE A 85 4.78 -3.80 -10.17
N SER A 86 5.32 -2.92 -9.31
CA SER A 86 6.67 -3.06 -8.78
C SER A 86 6.86 -4.29 -7.87
N ILE A 87 5.78 -4.94 -7.45
CA ILE A 87 5.80 -6.09 -6.56
C ILE A 87 5.47 -7.34 -7.38
N ALA A 88 6.50 -8.12 -7.73
CA ALA A 88 6.42 -9.21 -8.70
C ALA A 88 5.28 -10.22 -8.45
N PHE A 89 5.05 -10.64 -7.20
CA PHE A 89 4.01 -11.61 -6.90
C PHE A 89 2.59 -11.02 -6.98
N LEU A 90 2.41 -9.72 -6.68
CA LEU A 90 1.13 -9.04 -6.87
C LEU A 90 0.89 -8.77 -8.35
N TYR A 91 1.93 -8.38 -9.11
CA TYR A 91 1.83 -8.21 -10.55
C TYR A 91 1.32 -9.48 -11.23
N ARG A 92 1.88 -10.63 -10.88
CA ARG A 92 1.52 -11.94 -11.44
C ARG A 92 0.26 -12.57 -10.83
N SER A 93 -0.38 -11.91 -9.86
CA SER A 93 -1.57 -12.43 -9.21
C SER A 93 -2.76 -12.46 -10.17
N VAL A 94 -3.62 -13.46 -10.02
CA VAL A 94 -4.78 -13.64 -10.91
C VAL A 94 -5.72 -12.44 -10.79
N GLU A 95 -5.92 -11.94 -9.58
CA GLU A 95 -6.73 -10.76 -9.26
C GLU A 95 -6.25 -9.53 -10.03
N PHE A 96 -4.95 -9.25 -9.99
CA PHE A 96 -4.41 -8.08 -10.67
C PHE A 96 -4.38 -8.24 -12.19
N GLN A 97 -4.16 -9.45 -12.71
CA GLN A 97 -4.22 -9.70 -14.15
C GLN A 97 -5.65 -9.51 -14.68
N TYR A 98 -6.68 -10.01 -13.98
CA TYR A 98 -8.07 -9.69 -14.31
C TYR A 98 -8.35 -8.19 -14.21
N PHE A 99 -7.85 -7.54 -13.15
CA PHE A 99 -8.02 -6.09 -12.99
C PHE A 99 -7.42 -5.31 -14.15
N LEU A 100 -6.26 -5.72 -14.68
CA LEU A 100 -5.56 -5.01 -15.75
C LEU A 100 -6.10 -5.29 -17.15
N LYS A 101 -6.54 -6.52 -17.44
CA LYS A 101 -6.75 -7.01 -18.82
C LYS A 101 -8.19 -7.35 -19.17
N ASP A 102 -9.04 -7.57 -18.17
CA ASP A 102 -10.40 -8.05 -18.40
C ASP A 102 -11.37 -6.88 -18.64
N ASP A 103 -12.14 -6.91 -19.71
CA ASP A 103 -13.10 -5.84 -20.05
C ASP A 103 -14.40 -5.91 -19.25
N ARG A 104 -14.65 -7.01 -18.51
CA ARG A 104 -15.84 -7.16 -17.69
C ARG A 104 -15.80 -6.24 -16.47
N ASP A 105 -16.99 -6.05 -15.89
CA ASP A 105 -17.17 -5.37 -14.61
C ASP A 105 -16.41 -6.12 -13.50
N TYR A 106 -15.28 -5.56 -13.07
CA TYR A 106 -14.38 -6.19 -12.10
C TYR A 106 -15.10 -6.56 -10.80
N SER A 107 -16.11 -5.78 -10.41
CA SER A 107 -16.89 -6.03 -9.20
C SER A 107 -17.74 -7.31 -9.25
N LYS A 108 -17.93 -7.88 -10.44
CA LYS A 108 -18.69 -9.12 -10.70
C LYS A 108 -17.81 -10.34 -10.92
N ILE A 109 -16.48 -10.19 -10.96
CA ILE A 109 -15.56 -11.32 -11.12
C ILE A 109 -15.49 -12.08 -9.79
N PRO A 110 -15.88 -13.37 -9.74
CA PRO A 110 -15.75 -14.16 -8.52
C PRO A 110 -14.28 -14.51 -8.31
N PHE A 111 -13.78 -14.21 -7.11
CA PHE A 111 -12.51 -14.74 -6.63
C PHE A 111 -12.83 -15.64 -5.45
N ASP A 112 -12.71 -16.94 -5.68
CA ASP A 112 -13.04 -17.94 -4.66
C ASP A 112 -12.06 -17.87 -3.50
N ILE A 113 -12.56 -18.15 -2.30
CA ILE A 113 -11.68 -18.32 -1.14
C ILE A 113 -10.91 -19.60 -1.36
N GLU A 114 -9.62 -19.45 -1.64
CA GLU A 114 -8.70 -20.55 -1.84
C GLU A 114 -8.60 -21.45 -0.60
N SER A 115 -8.42 -22.76 -0.82
CA SER A 115 -8.12 -23.70 0.25
C SER A 115 -6.74 -23.39 0.87
N ILE A 116 -6.55 -23.78 2.12
CA ILE A 116 -5.27 -23.53 2.79
C ILE A 116 -4.11 -24.33 2.19
N ILE A 117 -4.41 -25.47 1.55
CA ILE A 117 -3.44 -26.30 0.85
C ILE A 117 -2.93 -25.55 -0.38
N ASP A 118 -3.84 -25.09 -1.24
CA ASP A 118 -3.48 -24.33 -2.44
C ASP A 118 -2.72 -23.04 -2.08
N MET A 119 -3.15 -22.35 -1.00
CA MET A 119 -2.44 -21.18 -0.47
C MET A 119 -1.01 -21.55 -0.07
N SER A 120 -0.82 -22.64 0.67
CA SER A 120 0.50 -23.09 1.09
C SER A 120 1.40 -23.43 -0.08
N GLU A 121 0.88 -24.16 -1.07
CA GLU A 121 1.62 -24.50 -2.29
C GLU A 121 2.03 -23.24 -3.07
N ARG A 122 1.12 -22.27 -3.19
CA ARG A 122 1.42 -20.97 -3.81
C ARG A 122 2.53 -20.24 -3.06
N TYR A 123 2.47 -20.16 -1.73
CA TYR A 123 3.50 -19.51 -0.92
C TYR A 123 4.85 -20.20 -1.08
N GLN A 124 4.89 -21.53 -1.02
CA GLN A 124 6.11 -22.31 -1.22
C GLN A 124 6.70 -22.09 -2.61
N LYS A 125 5.86 -22.05 -3.65
CA LYS A 125 6.30 -21.81 -5.03
C LYS A 125 6.87 -20.40 -5.21
N VAL A 126 6.12 -19.38 -4.80
CA VAL A 126 6.48 -17.97 -5.02
C VAL A 126 7.62 -17.53 -4.09
N PHE A 127 7.69 -18.06 -2.88
CA PHE A 127 8.67 -17.69 -1.86
C PHE A 127 9.67 -18.82 -1.55
N SER A 128 9.95 -19.67 -2.54
CA SER A 128 10.93 -20.76 -2.44
C SER A 128 12.34 -20.33 -2.03
N HIS A 129 12.68 -19.05 -2.23
CA HIS A 129 13.95 -18.46 -1.84
C HIS A 129 14.00 -18.00 -0.37
N VAL A 130 12.87 -18.01 0.35
CA VAL A 130 12.82 -17.58 1.76
C VAL A 130 13.34 -18.71 2.64
N THR A 131 14.45 -18.45 3.34
CA THR A 131 14.99 -19.40 4.32
C THR A 131 14.08 -19.46 5.54
N ILE A 132 13.41 -20.60 5.72
CA ILE A 132 12.56 -20.88 6.86
C ILE A 132 13.44 -21.17 8.07
N THR A 133 13.38 -20.30 9.08
CA THR A 133 13.90 -20.59 10.43
C THR A 133 12.81 -20.33 11.45
N ASP A 134 13.01 -20.83 12.66
CA ASP A 134 12.21 -20.38 13.79
C ASP A 134 12.41 -18.88 13.98
N PHE A 135 11.33 -18.23 14.43
CA PHE A 135 11.23 -16.77 14.45
C PHE A 135 10.57 -16.32 15.75
N ASP A 136 11.09 -15.21 16.28
CA ASP A 136 10.60 -14.58 17.50
C ASP A 136 9.51 -13.56 17.17
N ASP A 137 8.28 -13.87 17.58
CA ASP A 137 7.08 -13.08 17.29
C ASP A 137 7.12 -11.66 17.90
N GLU A 138 7.95 -11.45 18.92
CA GLU A 138 8.11 -10.17 19.62
C GLU A 138 8.52 -9.06 18.64
N TYR A 139 9.44 -9.34 17.69
CA TYR A 139 9.90 -8.33 16.74
C TYR A 139 8.80 -7.82 15.78
N ILE A 140 7.90 -8.70 15.33
CA ILE A 140 6.79 -8.30 14.46
C ILE A 140 5.79 -7.47 15.26
N THR A 141 5.45 -7.92 16.47
CA THR A 141 4.54 -7.23 17.39
C THR A 141 5.04 -5.83 17.74
N ASP A 142 6.32 -5.71 18.10
CA ASP A 142 6.97 -4.42 18.37
C ASP A 142 6.97 -3.52 17.14
N SER A 143 7.23 -4.09 15.97
CA SER A 143 7.22 -3.33 14.72
C SER A 143 5.82 -2.80 14.39
N GLU A 144 4.76 -3.59 14.62
CA GLU A 144 3.38 -3.16 14.46
C GLU A 144 3.06 -1.97 15.36
N SER A 145 3.30 -2.10 16.67
CA SER A 145 3.07 -1.02 17.65
C SER A 145 3.80 0.27 17.26
N ASN A 146 5.06 0.14 16.82
CA ASN A 146 5.83 1.26 16.31
C ASN A 146 5.21 1.90 15.06
N PHE A 147 4.73 1.09 14.11
CA PHE A 147 4.06 1.59 12.90
C PHE A 147 2.74 2.30 13.24
N GLU A 148 1.93 1.77 14.15
CA GLU A 148 0.69 2.42 14.59
C GLU A 148 0.94 3.75 15.29
N SER A 149 1.93 3.79 16.19
CA SER A 149 2.35 5.03 16.85
C SER A 149 2.81 6.08 15.84
N ASN A 150 3.62 5.66 14.86
CA ASN A 150 4.13 6.56 13.83
C ASN A 150 3.03 7.02 12.87
N LEU A 151 2.08 6.16 12.51
CA LEU A 151 0.93 6.51 11.68
C LEU A 151 0.14 7.67 12.30
N SER A 152 -0.18 7.59 13.59
CA SER A 152 -0.89 8.66 14.31
C SER A 152 -0.11 9.98 14.28
N LYS A 153 1.21 9.93 14.55
CA LYS A 153 2.09 11.12 14.47
C LYS A 153 2.11 11.73 13.07
N MET A 154 2.18 10.90 12.03
CA MET A 154 2.19 11.34 10.63
C MET A 154 0.87 11.96 10.21
N GLN A 155 -0.26 11.41 10.65
CA GLN A 155 -1.59 11.99 10.39
C GLN A 155 -1.73 13.37 11.04
N ASN A 156 -1.29 13.52 12.29
CA ASN A 156 -1.26 14.82 12.96
C ASN A 156 -0.36 15.81 12.23
N PHE A 157 0.83 15.38 11.80
CA PHE A 157 1.75 16.21 11.04
C PHE A 157 1.19 16.61 9.67
N SER A 158 0.41 15.74 9.01
CA SER A 158 -0.24 16.04 7.72
C SER A 158 -1.25 17.18 7.84
N THR A 159 -1.98 17.26 8.94
CA THR A 159 -2.87 18.39 9.22
C THR A 159 -2.10 19.70 9.33
N ILE A 160 -0.94 19.69 10.00
CA ILE A 160 -0.06 20.88 10.12
C ILE A 160 0.50 21.27 8.73
N CYS A 161 1.00 20.31 7.95
CA CYS A 161 1.51 20.57 6.61
C CYS A 161 0.45 21.14 5.67
N ARG A 162 -0.80 20.65 5.76
CA ARG A 162 -1.93 21.18 4.99
C ARG A 162 -2.21 22.64 5.34
N GLN A 163 -2.24 22.97 6.63
CA GLN A 163 -2.42 24.35 7.07
C GLN A 163 -1.28 25.24 6.59
N ASN A 164 -0.02 24.78 6.68
CA ASN A 164 1.13 25.53 6.19
C ASN A 164 1.13 25.70 4.67
N SER A 165 0.66 24.69 3.92
CA SER A 165 0.48 24.80 2.46
C SER A 165 -0.50 25.92 2.11
N SER A 166 -1.66 25.97 2.78
CA SER A 166 -2.65 27.03 2.57
C SER A 166 -2.13 28.41 3.01
N ASN A 167 -1.44 28.49 4.14
CA ASN A 167 -0.81 29.73 4.60
C ASN A 167 0.22 30.25 3.59
N TYR A 168 1.01 29.36 3.01
CA TYR A 168 1.98 29.71 1.98
C TYR A 168 1.30 30.23 0.70
N GLU A 169 0.20 29.62 0.26
CA GLU A 169 -0.58 30.11 -0.88
C GLU A 169 -1.15 31.51 -0.64
N ASN A 170 -1.63 31.79 0.58
CA ASN A 170 -2.08 33.12 0.96
C ASN A 170 -0.93 34.12 0.97
N TYR A 171 0.21 33.77 1.59
CA TYR A 171 1.43 34.56 1.56
C TYR A 171 1.88 34.87 0.12
N ALA A 172 1.92 33.86 -0.74
CA ALA A 172 2.29 33.97 -2.15
C ALA A 172 1.37 34.96 -2.89
N ARG A 173 0.06 34.91 -2.62
CA ARG A 173 -0.93 35.83 -3.20
C ARG A 173 -0.72 37.27 -2.71
N GLU A 174 -0.59 37.46 -1.40
CA GLU A 174 -0.37 38.78 -0.79
C GLU A 174 0.94 39.43 -1.28
N LEU A 175 2.01 38.65 -1.36
CA LEU A 175 3.29 39.12 -1.88
C LEU A 175 3.20 39.53 -3.36
N SER A 176 2.45 38.77 -4.17
CA SER A 176 2.24 39.13 -5.58
C SER A 176 1.46 40.45 -5.71
N MET A 177 0.40 40.62 -4.90
CA MET A 177 -0.34 41.89 -4.85
C MET A 177 0.53 43.06 -4.40
N LEU A 178 1.46 42.84 -3.46
CA LEU A 178 2.41 43.86 -3.03
C LEU A 178 3.29 44.31 -4.19
N PHE A 179 3.89 43.37 -4.93
CA PHE A 179 4.73 43.70 -6.08
C PHE A 179 3.97 44.38 -7.21
N ASP A 180 2.74 43.96 -7.50
CA ASP A 180 1.87 44.65 -8.46
C ASP A 180 1.59 46.10 -8.05
N ASN A 181 1.34 46.34 -6.77
CA ASN A 181 1.11 47.69 -6.25
C ASN A 181 2.38 48.53 -6.27
N MET A 182 3.54 47.95 -5.95
CA MET A 182 4.84 48.62 -6.09
C MET A 182 5.11 49.03 -7.54
N ASN A 183 4.80 48.16 -8.52
CA ASN A 183 4.88 48.49 -9.94
C ASN A 183 3.99 49.68 -10.32
N LYS A 184 2.73 49.70 -9.84
CA LYS A 184 1.82 50.83 -10.08
C LYS A 184 2.34 52.14 -9.48
N VAL A 185 2.85 52.10 -8.26
CA VAL A 185 3.43 53.28 -7.59
C VAL A 185 4.69 53.75 -8.31
N GLY A 186 5.57 52.82 -8.70
CA GLY A 186 6.74 53.10 -9.51
C GLY A 186 6.38 53.80 -10.80
N LYS A 187 5.39 53.29 -11.54
CA LYS A 187 4.91 53.93 -12.78
C LYS A 187 4.45 55.38 -12.57
N ILE A 188 3.76 55.67 -11.47
CA ILE A 188 3.27 57.03 -11.17
C ILE A 188 4.41 57.97 -10.76
N LEU A 189 5.31 57.52 -9.90
CA LEU A 189 6.34 58.39 -9.30
C LEU A 189 7.56 58.57 -10.20
N ILE A 190 7.86 57.57 -11.02
CA ILE A 190 9.17 57.38 -11.67
C ILE A 190 9.03 57.37 -13.20
N ASP A 191 7.81 57.36 -13.75
CA ASP A 191 7.51 57.26 -15.20
C ASP A 191 8.26 56.10 -15.88
N GLN A 192 8.35 54.97 -15.17
CA GLN A 192 8.92 53.72 -15.69
C GLN A 192 7.81 52.70 -15.87
N GLU A 193 7.77 52.08 -17.06
CA GLU A 193 6.71 51.14 -17.43
C GLU A 193 6.74 49.83 -16.62
N GLU A 194 7.92 49.37 -16.18
CA GLU A 194 8.09 48.22 -15.29
C GLU A 194 9.27 48.41 -14.33
N VAL A 195 9.00 48.40 -13.02
CA VAL A 195 10.04 48.48 -11.97
C VAL A 195 10.41 47.09 -11.45
N VAL A 196 9.48 46.13 -11.57
CA VAL A 196 9.57 44.77 -11.03
C VAL A 196 8.96 43.78 -12.02
N THR A 197 9.72 42.76 -12.40
CA THR A 197 9.20 41.61 -13.16
C THR A 197 8.15 40.86 -12.34
N LEU A 198 7.04 40.43 -12.95
CA LEU A 198 6.06 39.54 -12.32
C LEU A 198 6.78 38.36 -11.65
N ARG A 199 6.38 38.05 -10.41
CA ARG A 199 6.99 36.96 -9.62
C ARG A 199 6.84 35.65 -10.39
N GLU A 200 7.97 34.99 -10.63
CA GLU A 200 7.95 33.61 -11.15
C GLU A 200 7.23 32.71 -10.13
N GLU A 201 6.27 31.91 -10.62
CA GLU A 201 5.55 30.96 -9.77
C GLU A 201 6.56 29.98 -9.15
N CYS A 202 6.74 30.07 -7.83
CA CYS A 202 7.59 29.17 -7.08
C CYS A 202 6.78 27.99 -6.55
N ILE A 203 7.41 26.82 -6.49
CA ILE A 203 6.79 25.60 -5.95
C ILE A 203 6.52 25.80 -4.46
N ASN A 204 5.30 25.53 -4.01
CA ASN A 204 4.97 25.54 -2.59
C ASN A 204 5.76 24.43 -1.85
N PRO A 205 6.73 24.78 -0.98
CA PRO A 205 7.56 23.78 -0.33
C PRO A 205 6.74 22.88 0.60
N TYR A 206 5.71 23.40 1.27
CA TYR A 206 4.87 22.60 2.15
C TYR A 206 3.99 21.60 1.42
N LYS A 207 3.59 21.90 0.17
CA LYS A 207 2.89 20.93 -0.69
C LYS A 207 3.77 19.72 -1.02
N ILE A 208 5.09 19.90 -1.17
CA ILE A 208 6.04 18.79 -1.36
C ILE A 208 6.00 17.83 -0.15
N ILE A 209 6.08 18.37 1.08
CA ILE A 209 6.03 17.54 2.30
C ILE A 209 4.65 16.90 2.45
N GLN A 210 3.57 17.65 2.21
CA GLN A 210 2.20 17.14 2.32
C GLN A 210 1.95 15.97 1.36
N ASP A 211 2.34 16.10 0.09
CA ASP A 211 2.17 15.05 -0.92
C ASP A 211 3.00 13.80 -0.57
N TRP A 212 4.23 13.98 -0.09
CA TRP A 212 5.04 12.87 0.43
C TRP A 212 4.38 12.19 1.63
N LEU A 213 3.93 12.97 2.61
CA LEU A 213 3.39 12.46 3.86
C LEU A 213 2.09 11.70 3.65
N ASN A 214 1.22 12.17 2.75
CA ASN A 214 0.01 11.44 2.36
C ASN A 214 0.35 10.06 1.77
N ASN A 215 1.35 10.01 0.88
CA ASN A 215 1.81 8.74 0.33
C ASN A 215 2.39 7.84 1.43
N GLU A 216 3.23 8.37 2.32
CA GLU A 216 3.83 7.58 3.41
C GLU A 216 2.80 7.05 4.41
N ILE A 217 1.74 7.81 4.70
CA ILE A 217 0.62 7.34 5.53
C ILE A 217 0.01 6.06 4.93
N TYR A 218 -0.26 6.04 3.62
CA TYR A 218 -0.79 4.85 2.94
C TYR A 218 0.19 3.69 2.98
N GLU A 219 1.49 3.96 2.83
CA GLU A 219 2.51 2.92 2.89
C GLU A 219 2.59 2.26 4.28
N VAL A 220 2.54 3.06 5.34
CA VAL A 220 2.52 2.55 6.72
C VAL A 220 1.24 1.77 6.99
N GLN A 221 0.09 2.22 6.49
CA GLN A 221 -1.18 1.48 6.57
C GLN A 221 -1.10 0.13 5.84
N GLY A 222 -0.48 0.08 4.67
CA GLY A 222 -0.25 -1.17 3.93
C GLY A 222 0.59 -2.17 4.73
N MET A 223 1.65 -1.69 5.39
CA MET A 223 2.50 -2.53 6.25
C MET A 223 1.77 -3.02 7.50
N ILE A 224 1.00 -2.15 8.17
CA ILE A 224 0.15 -2.54 9.32
C ILE A 224 -0.86 -3.61 8.89
N ASN A 225 -1.52 -3.44 7.74
CA ASN A 225 -2.47 -4.42 7.23
C ASN A 225 -1.81 -5.76 6.90
N ALA A 226 -0.58 -5.75 6.37
CA ALA A 226 0.20 -6.97 6.16
C ALA A 226 0.40 -7.70 7.49
N ILE A 227 0.88 -7.01 8.53
CA ILE A 227 1.11 -7.60 9.85
C ILE A 227 -0.21 -8.09 10.47
N LYS A 228 -1.29 -7.31 10.43
CA LYS A 228 -2.59 -7.73 10.97
C LYS A 228 -3.20 -8.91 10.22
N SER A 229 -3.02 -8.97 8.90
CA SER A 229 -3.57 -10.08 8.10
C SER A 229 -2.87 -11.41 8.38
N ARG A 230 -1.62 -11.40 8.86
CA ARG A 230 -0.93 -12.58 9.38
C ARG A 230 -1.69 -13.22 10.54
N GLU A 231 -2.32 -12.44 11.42
CA GLU A 231 -3.08 -12.99 12.56
C GLU A 231 -4.20 -13.94 12.12
N LYS A 232 -4.75 -13.76 10.91
CA LYS A 232 -5.75 -14.66 10.35
C LYS A 232 -5.20 -16.08 10.19
N ILE A 233 -3.95 -16.20 9.75
CA ILE A 233 -3.25 -17.49 9.59
C ILE A 233 -2.95 -18.11 10.96
N VAL A 234 -2.50 -17.30 11.93
CA VAL A 234 -2.27 -17.76 13.30
C VAL A 234 -3.57 -18.29 13.93
N LYS A 235 -4.68 -17.55 13.80
CA LYS A 235 -6.01 -17.97 14.28
C LYS A 235 -6.48 -19.24 13.57
N LEU A 236 -6.24 -19.37 12.27
CA LEU A 236 -6.54 -20.58 11.51
C LEU A 236 -5.74 -21.78 12.03
N ARG A 237 -4.45 -21.61 12.32
CA ARG A 237 -3.61 -22.66 12.92
C ARG A 237 -4.17 -23.14 14.25
N ILE A 238 -4.46 -22.21 15.16
CA ILE A 238 -4.97 -22.55 16.50
C ILE A 238 -6.29 -23.33 16.38
N LYS A 239 -7.19 -22.92 15.48
CA LYS A 239 -8.44 -23.64 15.23
C LYS A 239 -8.21 -25.05 14.67
N ALA A 240 -7.34 -25.19 13.68
CA ALA A 240 -7.03 -26.49 13.07
C ALA A 240 -6.34 -27.44 14.07
N GLU A 241 -5.41 -26.94 14.89
CA GLU A 241 -4.77 -27.71 15.96
C GLU A 241 -5.75 -28.15 17.03
N TYR A 242 -6.72 -27.30 17.40
CA TYR A 242 -7.78 -27.68 18.32
C TYR A 242 -8.63 -28.82 17.74
N GLN A 243 -9.08 -28.71 16.49
CA GLN A 243 -9.86 -29.75 15.81
C GLN A 243 -9.08 -31.07 15.72
N LEU A 244 -7.78 -31.01 15.37
CA LEU A 244 -6.91 -32.17 15.35
C LEU A 244 -6.86 -32.87 16.70
N ASN A 245 -6.73 -32.11 17.80
CA ASN A 245 -6.70 -32.66 19.15
C ASN A 245 -8.04 -33.29 19.56
N GLU A 246 -9.18 -32.70 19.16
CA GLU A 246 -10.52 -33.28 19.40
C GLU A 246 -10.71 -34.61 18.68
N TYR A 247 -10.31 -34.70 17.40
CA TYR A 247 -10.36 -35.94 16.65
C TYR A 247 -9.40 -36.98 17.22
N GLN A 248 -8.22 -36.58 17.68
CA GLN A 248 -7.25 -37.49 18.29
C GLN A 248 -7.80 -38.07 19.59
N ALA A 249 -8.37 -37.22 20.46
CA ALA A 249 -9.02 -37.65 21.69
C ALA A 249 -10.24 -38.57 21.42
N SER A 250 -10.97 -38.34 20.33
CA SER A 250 -12.09 -39.19 19.92
C SER A 250 -11.60 -40.55 19.43
N TYR A 251 -10.53 -40.58 18.63
CA TYR A 251 -9.88 -41.81 18.19
C TYR A 251 -9.36 -42.62 19.39
N ASP A 252 -8.67 -42.00 20.34
CA ASP A 252 -8.12 -42.68 21.52
C ASP A 252 -9.23 -43.27 22.42
N LYS A 253 -10.39 -42.61 22.51
CA LYS A 253 -11.58 -43.16 23.20
C LYS A 253 -12.09 -44.42 22.51
N VAL A 254 -12.25 -44.40 21.19
CA VAL A 254 -12.71 -45.57 20.43
C VAL A 254 -11.65 -46.69 20.47
N ALA A 255 -10.36 -46.35 20.36
CA ALA A 255 -9.24 -47.29 20.45
C ALA A 255 -9.16 -48.02 21.79
N SER A 256 -9.52 -47.34 22.89
CA SER A 256 -9.61 -47.93 24.23
C SER A 256 -10.92 -48.68 24.51
N GLY A 257 -11.76 -48.91 23.49
CA GLY A 257 -13.04 -49.60 23.63
C GLY A 257 -14.13 -48.78 24.34
N LYS A 258 -13.91 -47.48 24.58
CA LYS A 258 -14.91 -46.60 25.19
C LYS A 258 -15.92 -46.17 24.12
N LYS A 259 -17.21 -46.34 24.42
CA LYS A 259 -18.28 -46.02 23.47
C LYS A 259 -18.28 -44.54 23.10
N SER A 260 -18.03 -44.23 21.82
CA SER A 260 -18.11 -42.87 21.27
C SER A 260 -19.57 -42.42 21.11
N LEU A 261 -19.83 -41.13 21.20
CA LEU A 261 -21.15 -40.54 20.87
C LEU A 261 -21.57 -40.92 19.43
N MET A 262 -20.62 -41.04 18.50
CA MET A 262 -20.89 -41.49 17.12
C MET A 262 -21.34 -42.96 17.04
N GLN A 263 -20.79 -43.85 17.88
CA GLN A 263 -21.19 -45.27 17.93
C GLN A 263 -22.66 -45.45 18.33
N LYS A 264 -23.18 -44.56 19.19
CA LYS A 264 -24.59 -44.61 19.61
C LYS A 264 -25.55 -44.08 18.53
N LEU A 265 -25.06 -43.28 17.59
CA LEU A 265 -25.89 -42.57 16.60
C LEU A 265 -25.95 -43.27 15.24
N LYS A 266 -24.89 -43.95 14.79
CA LYS A 266 -24.81 -44.46 13.40
C LYS A 266 -24.82 -45.98 13.24
N GLY A 267 -24.77 -46.76 14.31
CA GLY A 267 -24.75 -48.24 14.24
C GLY A 267 -23.54 -48.85 13.50
N GLN A 268 -22.53 -48.04 13.18
CA GLN A 268 -21.30 -48.47 12.51
C GLN A 268 -20.44 -49.35 13.42
N SER A 269 -19.67 -50.24 12.82
CA SER A 269 -18.72 -51.08 13.56
C SER A 269 -17.60 -50.24 14.17
N GLU A 270 -16.95 -50.76 15.21
CA GLU A 270 -15.81 -50.07 15.83
C GLU A 270 -14.66 -49.84 14.85
N GLU A 271 -14.40 -50.83 13.97
CA GLU A 271 -13.36 -50.74 12.95
C GLU A 271 -13.68 -49.69 11.88
N GLU A 272 -14.93 -49.59 11.43
CA GLU A 272 -15.36 -48.54 10.48
C GLU A 272 -15.14 -47.14 11.05
N ILE A 273 -15.50 -46.94 12.32
CA ILE A 273 -15.33 -45.63 12.98
C ILE A 273 -13.86 -45.32 13.20
N LYS A 274 -13.04 -46.30 13.58
CA LYS A 274 -11.58 -46.13 13.69
C LYS A 274 -10.97 -45.75 12.35
N SER A 275 -11.33 -46.45 11.28
CA SER A 275 -10.82 -46.19 9.93
C SER A 275 -11.19 -44.79 9.47
N HIS A 276 -12.45 -44.37 9.66
CA HIS A 276 -12.89 -43.02 9.29
C HIS A 276 -12.22 -41.92 10.12
N LEU A 277 -12.06 -42.11 11.43
CA LEU A 277 -11.34 -41.15 12.28
C LEU A 277 -9.85 -41.07 11.90
N LEU A 278 -9.22 -42.18 11.49
CA LEU A 278 -7.83 -42.17 11.01
C LEU A 278 -7.68 -41.35 9.73
N GLU A 279 -8.60 -41.49 8.78
CA GLU A 279 -8.63 -40.70 7.54
C GLU A 279 -8.75 -39.20 7.85
N ILE A 280 -9.73 -38.79 8.66
CA ILE A 280 -9.89 -37.40 9.11
C ILE A 280 -8.63 -36.89 9.82
N LEU A 281 -8.03 -37.71 10.68
CA LEU A 281 -6.80 -37.33 11.38
C LEU A 281 -5.63 -37.10 10.44
N MET A 282 -5.50 -37.89 9.37
CA MET A 282 -4.46 -37.69 8.36
C MET A 282 -4.68 -36.36 7.61
N GLU A 283 -5.92 -36.07 7.20
CA GLU A 283 -6.28 -34.81 6.55
C GLU A 283 -6.02 -33.60 7.45
N CYS A 284 -6.50 -33.62 8.70
CA CYS A 284 -6.28 -32.53 9.66
C CYS A 284 -4.78 -32.34 9.98
N LYS A 285 -3.99 -33.42 10.09
CA LYS A 285 -2.53 -33.32 10.29
C LYS A 285 -1.86 -32.63 9.10
N HIS A 286 -2.27 -33.00 7.89
CA HIS A 286 -1.75 -32.38 6.68
C HIS A 286 -2.13 -30.90 6.60
N GLU A 287 -3.37 -30.54 6.90
CA GLU A 287 -3.86 -29.16 6.94
C GLU A 287 -3.08 -28.29 7.95
N VAL A 288 -2.90 -28.79 9.18
CA VAL A 288 -2.11 -28.11 10.22
C VAL A 288 -0.67 -27.88 9.76
N GLU A 289 -0.06 -28.86 9.11
CA GLU A 289 1.30 -28.71 8.58
C GLU A 289 1.38 -27.66 7.47
N MET A 290 0.42 -27.66 6.53
CA MET A 290 0.34 -26.66 5.47
C MET A 290 0.16 -25.24 6.03
N ILE A 291 -0.66 -25.06 7.07
CA ILE A 291 -0.81 -23.78 7.77
C ILE A 291 0.51 -23.36 8.41
N ARG A 292 1.21 -24.27 9.09
CA ARG A 292 2.49 -23.98 9.77
C ARG A 292 3.57 -23.56 8.77
N ILE A 293 3.65 -24.22 7.63
CA ILE A 293 4.58 -23.85 6.56
C ILE A 293 4.27 -22.43 6.06
N THR A 294 2.99 -22.14 5.75
CA THR A 294 2.56 -20.81 5.31
C THR A 294 2.88 -19.73 6.34
N GLU A 295 2.56 -19.97 7.61
CA GLU A 295 2.86 -19.07 8.73
C GLU A 295 4.37 -18.81 8.84
N LYS A 296 5.20 -19.86 8.76
CA LYS A 296 6.66 -19.73 8.81
C LYS A 296 7.21 -18.90 7.65
N ILE A 297 6.70 -19.08 6.43
CA ILE A 297 7.10 -18.28 5.27
C ILE A 297 6.72 -16.82 5.50
N ILE A 298 5.49 -16.54 5.93
CA ILE A 298 5.01 -15.18 6.24
C ILE A 298 5.91 -14.50 7.29
N ASN A 299 6.17 -15.17 8.42
CA ASN A 299 6.95 -14.60 9.53
C ASN A 299 8.37 -14.27 9.08
N ASN A 300 9.03 -15.20 8.39
CA ASN A 300 10.39 -15.00 7.90
C ASN A 300 10.45 -13.87 6.87
N ARG A 301 9.49 -13.80 5.95
CA ARG A 301 9.40 -12.76 4.93
C ARG A 301 9.19 -11.38 5.55
N LEU A 302 8.21 -11.23 6.44
CA LEU A 302 7.94 -9.97 7.14
C LEU A 302 9.17 -9.49 7.91
N ALA A 303 9.73 -10.36 8.73
CA ALA A 303 10.77 -9.95 9.67
C ALA A 303 12.14 -9.77 9.05
N LYS A 304 12.52 -10.62 8.10
CA LYS A 304 13.87 -10.59 7.49
C LYS A 304 13.94 -9.75 6.23
N LEU A 305 12.83 -9.57 5.52
CA LEU A 305 12.81 -8.89 4.22
C LEU A 305 11.97 -7.62 4.28
N GLU A 306 10.66 -7.72 4.48
CA GLU A 306 9.73 -6.62 4.22
C GLU A 306 9.86 -5.47 5.24
N ILE A 307 9.84 -5.75 6.54
CA ILE A 307 9.96 -4.71 7.58
C ILE A 307 11.32 -3.99 7.51
N PRO A 308 12.48 -4.69 7.44
CA PRO A 308 13.78 -4.02 7.31
C PRO A 308 13.89 -3.21 6.02
N PHE A 309 13.45 -3.76 4.88
CA PHE A 309 13.47 -3.08 3.60
C PHE A 309 12.59 -1.83 3.62
N PHE A 310 11.39 -1.93 4.20
CA PHE A 310 10.46 -0.81 4.35
C PHE A 310 11.09 0.32 5.16
N LYS A 311 11.61 0.01 6.36
CA LYS A 311 12.30 0.99 7.23
C LYS A 311 13.46 1.69 6.50
N LYS A 312 14.30 0.92 5.79
CA LYS A 312 15.44 1.46 5.02
C LYS A 312 15.00 2.39 3.89
N THR A 313 14.01 1.98 3.11
CA THR A 313 13.51 2.74 1.96
C THR A 313 12.89 4.08 2.41
N ARG A 314 12.22 4.12 3.56
CA ARG A 314 11.63 5.37 4.08
C ARG A 314 12.67 6.39 4.50
N SER A 315 13.73 5.93 5.16
CA SER A 315 14.85 6.82 5.50
C SER A 315 15.47 7.45 4.24
N PHE A 316 15.63 6.66 3.17
CA PHE A 316 16.14 7.18 1.90
C PHE A 316 15.18 8.20 1.25
N HIS A 317 13.88 7.88 1.17
CA HIS A 317 12.88 8.80 0.60
C HIS A 317 12.75 10.10 1.41
N PHE A 318 12.76 10.02 2.74
CA PHE A 318 12.73 11.20 3.60
C PHE A 318 13.87 12.17 3.26
N ASN A 319 15.10 11.67 3.14
CA ASN A 319 16.26 12.50 2.78
C ASN A 319 16.09 13.16 1.40
N LYS A 320 15.55 12.45 0.41
CA LYS A 320 15.28 13.00 -0.92
C LYS A 320 14.24 14.13 -0.86
N ILE A 321 13.16 13.92 -0.11
CA ILE A 321 12.07 14.89 0.02
C ILE A 321 12.51 16.13 0.81
N MET A 322 13.30 15.97 1.87
CA MET A 322 13.83 17.11 2.62
C MET A 322 14.76 17.97 1.77
N LYS A 323 15.56 17.37 0.87
CA LYS A 323 16.36 18.13 -0.10
C LYS A 323 15.49 18.92 -1.08
N ALA A 324 14.43 18.31 -1.60
CA ALA A 324 13.48 18.99 -2.50
C ALA A 324 12.77 20.15 -1.79
N PHE A 325 12.32 19.94 -0.54
CA PHE A 325 11.73 20.96 0.31
C PHE A 325 12.67 22.15 0.53
N LEU A 326 13.93 21.88 0.91
CA LEU A 326 14.92 22.93 1.15
C LEU A 326 15.29 23.68 -0.14
N SER A 327 15.37 22.98 -1.28
CA SER A 327 15.59 23.60 -2.58
C SER A 327 14.47 24.58 -2.92
N ALA A 328 13.20 24.15 -2.84
CA ALA A 328 12.06 25.00 -3.12
C ALA A 328 12.00 26.23 -2.21
N HIS A 329 12.38 26.09 -0.93
CA HIS A 329 12.51 27.24 -0.03
C HIS A 329 13.63 28.20 -0.45
N ASN A 330 14.81 27.68 -0.79
CA ASN A 330 15.93 28.50 -1.22
C ASN A 330 15.62 29.27 -2.52
N ASP A 331 14.93 28.62 -3.46
CA ASP A 331 14.51 29.22 -4.72
C ASP A 331 13.54 30.39 -4.47
N GLU A 332 12.55 30.19 -3.60
CA GLU A 332 11.61 31.24 -3.20
C GLU A 332 12.33 32.45 -2.57
N PHE A 333 13.20 32.23 -1.59
CA PHE A 333 13.93 33.34 -0.95
C PHE A 333 14.89 34.03 -1.92
N SER A 334 15.55 33.27 -2.80
CA SER A 334 16.44 33.83 -3.81
C SER A 334 15.68 34.69 -4.82
N SER A 335 14.47 34.28 -5.20
CA SER A 335 13.57 35.06 -6.05
C SER A 335 13.18 36.38 -5.37
N ILE A 336 12.77 36.34 -4.11
CA ILE A 336 12.40 37.54 -3.33
C ILE A 336 13.59 38.50 -3.21
N ILE A 337 14.78 38.00 -2.86
CA ILE A 337 16.00 38.80 -2.74
C ILE A 337 16.34 39.47 -4.08
N THR A 338 16.26 38.71 -5.18
CA THR A 338 16.56 39.22 -6.52
C THR A 338 15.61 40.34 -6.93
N GLN A 339 14.31 40.14 -6.71
CA GLN A 339 13.28 41.15 -6.98
C GLN A 339 13.50 42.42 -6.13
N SER A 340 13.83 42.24 -4.85
CA SER A 340 14.11 43.35 -3.94
C SER A 340 15.35 44.15 -4.36
N LYS A 341 16.42 43.48 -4.80
CA LYS A 341 17.63 44.14 -5.33
C LYS A 341 17.36 44.93 -6.60
N ARG A 342 16.52 44.42 -7.50
CA ARG A 342 16.12 45.14 -8.72
C ARG A 342 15.40 46.45 -8.38
N MET A 343 14.50 46.43 -7.39
CA MET A 343 13.82 47.66 -6.93
C MET A 343 14.80 48.70 -6.39
N LEU A 344 15.76 48.28 -5.57
CA LEU A 344 16.78 49.17 -5.02
C LEU A 344 17.68 49.77 -6.11
N TYR A 345 18.05 48.96 -7.11
CA TYR A 345 18.86 49.43 -8.24
C TYR A 345 18.14 50.50 -9.05
N VAL A 346 16.84 50.31 -9.32
CA VAL A 346 16.02 51.31 -10.01
C VAL A 346 15.95 52.63 -9.22
N HIS A 347 15.89 52.56 -7.89
CA HIS A 347 15.87 53.74 -7.04
C HIS A 347 17.22 54.50 -7.04
N ASN A 348 18.34 53.79 -7.01
CA ASN A 348 19.67 54.40 -6.85
C ASN A 348 20.28 54.98 -8.14
N ASN A 349 19.78 54.61 -9.32
CA ASN A 349 20.27 55.13 -10.61
C ASN A 349 19.39 56.24 -11.18
N LYS A 350 18.63 56.90 -10.30
CA LYS A 350 17.92 58.16 -10.54
C LYS A 350 18.45 59.19 -9.56
#